data_AF-A0A2V5UJW1-F1
#
_entry.id   AF-A0A2V5UJW1-F1
#
_cell.length_a   1.000
_cell.length_b   1.000
_cell.length_c   1.000
_cell.angle_alpha   90.00
_cell.angle_beta   90.00
_cell.angle_gamma   90.00
#
_symmetry.space_group_name_H-M   'P 1'
#
loop_
_entity.id
_entity.type
_entity.pdbx_description
1 polymer ?
#
loop_
_entity_poly.entity_id
_entity_poly.type
_entity_poly.pdbx_seq_one_letter_code
_entity_poly.pdbx_strand_id
1 'polypeptide(L)'
;MDLSTLANVATALTVLTAVAFGLLETRRARHERAERAAFAAVQAILTPEWMKSMIVVHGIPDGSTASAIEADARVLAAVQAIGVILEGLGYSVYARIVPLQVVADLMGGTVRLAWRKVRPYVEEERRRSGSQKTFEWFQWLATQLERYSPGKTNLEMGAHQAYQDWKP
;
A
#
# COMPACT_ATOMS: atom_id res chain seq x y z
N MET A 1 -43.36 -28.14 30.14
CA MET A 1 -43.16 -27.43 28.87
C MET A 1 -43.67 -28.34 27.77
N ASP A 2 -44.48 -27.82 26.85
CA ASP A 2 -45.06 -28.63 25.77
C ASP A 2 -44.08 -28.75 24.59
N LEU A 3 -44.10 -29.89 23.90
CA LEU A 3 -43.18 -30.20 22.79
C LEU A 3 -43.22 -29.16 21.67
N SER A 4 -44.40 -28.56 21.44
CA SER A 4 -44.63 -27.48 20.48
C SER A 4 -43.87 -26.19 20.83
N THR A 5 -43.77 -25.85 22.11
CA THR A 5 -43.04 -24.66 22.56
C THR A 5 -41.54 -24.86 22.37
N LEU A 6 -41.03 -26.06 22.68
CA LEU A 6 -39.62 -26.41 22.48
C LEU A 6 -39.23 -26.38 20.99
N ALA A 7 -40.09 -26.94 20.12
CA ALA A 7 -39.88 -26.91 18.67
C ALA A 7 -39.85 -25.47 18.12
N ASN A 8 -40.80 -24.62 18.53
CA ASN A 8 -40.85 -23.23 18.09
C ASN A 8 -39.62 -22.42 18.52
N VAL A 9 -39.15 -22.62 19.75
CA VAL A 9 -37.91 -21.98 20.23
C VAL A 9 -36.71 -22.47 19.42
N ALA A 10 -36.61 -23.78 19.14
CA ALA A 10 -35.53 -24.33 18.31
C ALA A 10 -35.54 -23.78 16.88
N THR A 11 -36.71 -23.64 16.26
CA THR A 11 -36.85 -23.04 14.93
C THR A 11 -36.44 -21.57 14.95
N ALA A 12 -36.90 -20.80 15.93
CA ALA A 12 -36.53 -19.39 16.06
C ALA A 12 -35.02 -19.22 16.24
N LEU A 13 -34.38 -20.04 17.09
CA LEU A 13 -32.94 -20.04 17.31
C LEU A 13 -32.16 -20.38 16.03
N THR A 14 -32.66 -21.34 15.25
CA THR A 14 -32.08 -21.75 13.97
C THR A 14 -32.10 -20.60 12.96
N VAL A 15 -33.24 -19.91 12.83
CA VAL A 15 -33.38 -18.76 11.92
C VAL A 15 -32.44 -17.62 12.34
N LEU A 16 -32.39 -17.29 13.64
CA LEU A 16 -31.49 -16.25 14.15
C LEU A 16 -30.02 -16.58 13.88
N THR A 17 -29.62 -17.84 14.08
CA THR A 17 -28.26 -18.31 13.82
C THR A 17 -27.93 -18.22 12.33
N ALA A 18 -28.83 -18.63 11.45
CA ALA A 18 -28.64 -18.56 10.01
C ALA A 18 -28.50 -17.11 9.51
N VAL A 19 -29.31 -16.17 10.04
CA VAL A 19 -29.20 -14.75 9.70
C VAL A 19 -27.87 -14.16 10.20
N ALA A 20 -27.48 -14.46 11.44
CA ALA A 20 -26.20 -14.01 12.00
C ALA A 20 -25.01 -14.54 11.16
N PHE A 21 -25.03 -15.83 10.82
CA PHE A 21 -24.03 -16.43 9.92
C PHE A 21 -24.02 -15.74 8.56
N GLY A 22 -25.17 -15.55 7.92
CA GLY A 22 -25.26 -14.90 6.61
C GLY A 22 -24.70 -13.47 6.61
N LEU A 23 -24.93 -12.71 7.68
CA LEU A 23 -24.36 -11.35 7.83
C LEU A 23 -22.85 -11.38 8.01
N LEU A 24 -22.33 -12.26 8.86
CA LEU A 24 -20.89 -12.43 9.09
C LEU A 24 -20.18 -12.88 7.81
N GLU A 25 -20.74 -13.84 7.11
CA GLU A 25 -20.18 -14.40 5.88
C GLU A 25 -20.21 -13.40 4.73
N THR A 26 -21.29 -12.61 4.61
CA THR A 26 -21.36 -11.50 3.66
C THR A 26 -20.28 -10.45 3.93
N ARG A 27 -20.05 -10.10 5.20
CA ARG A 27 -19.01 -9.15 5.59
C ARG A 27 -17.61 -9.70 5.25
N ARG A 28 -17.35 -10.96 5.56
CA ARG A 28 -16.08 -11.64 5.25
C ARG A 28 -15.84 -11.71 3.73
N ALA A 29 -16.85 -12.11 2.97
CA ALA A 29 -16.76 -12.17 1.51
C ALA A 29 -16.53 -10.80 0.87
N ARG A 30 -17.09 -9.72 1.44
CA ARG A 30 -16.81 -8.34 0.99
C ARG A 30 -15.36 -7.94 1.29
N HIS A 31 -14.85 -8.30 2.47
CA HIS A 31 -13.47 -8.02 2.85
C HIS A 31 -12.47 -8.73 1.91
N GLU A 32 -12.63 -10.04 1.70
CA GLU A 32 -11.74 -10.82 0.84
C GLU A 32 -11.77 -10.32 -0.62
N ARG A 33 -12.95 -9.92 -1.13
CA ARG A 33 -13.07 -9.31 -2.46
C ARG A 33 -12.35 -7.97 -2.54
N ALA A 34 -12.45 -7.14 -1.51
CA ALA A 34 -11.77 -5.86 -1.45
C ALA A 34 -10.25 -6.03 -1.41
N GLU A 35 -9.74 -6.99 -0.63
CA GLU A 35 -8.30 -7.30 -0.58
C GLU A 35 -7.78 -7.81 -1.94
N ARG A 36 -8.50 -8.73 -2.59
CA ARG A 36 -8.12 -9.20 -3.94
C ARG A 36 -8.14 -8.08 -4.97
N ALA A 37 -9.14 -7.20 -4.92
CA ALA A 37 -9.22 -6.04 -5.80
C ALA A 37 -8.08 -5.05 -5.56
N ALA A 38 -7.72 -4.80 -4.29
CA ALA A 38 -6.59 -3.96 -3.92
C ALA A 38 -5.25 -4.55 -4.39
N PHE A 39 -5.06 -5.87 -4.23
CA PHE A 39 -3.89 -6.57 -4.74
C PHE A 39 -3.79 -6.43 -6.26
N ALA A 40 -4.89 -6.65 -6.98
CA ALA A 40 -4.95 -6.46 -8.43
C ALA A 40 -4.66 -5.01 -8.84
N ALA A 41 -5.18 -4.02 -8.11
CA ALA A 41 -4.92 -2.60 -8.36
C ALA A 41 -3.43 -2.25 -8.17
N VAL A 42 -2.80 -2.77 -7.11
CA VAL A 42 -1.36 -2.59 -6.88
C VAL A 42 -0.55 -3.29 -7.97
N GLN A 43 -0.91 -4.51 -8.38
CA GLN A 43 -0.22 -5.21 -9.46
C GLN A 43 -0.37 -4.51 -10.81
N ALA A 44 -1.52 -3.89 -11.09
CA ALA A 44 -1.74 -3.14 -12.32
C ALA A 44 -0.81 -1.91 -12.45
N ILE A 45 -0.27 -1.40 -11.34
CA ILE A 45 0.72 -0.32 -11.32
C ILE A 45 2.11 -0.82 -11.74
N LEU A 46 2.42 -2.11 -11.55
CA LEU A 46 3.74 -2.71 -11.79
C LEU A 46 3.99 -2.98 -13.29
N THR A 47 3.79 -1.97 -14.14
CA THR A 47 4.00 -2.07 -15.58
C THR A 47 5.49 -2.11 -15.94
N PRO A 48 5.87 -2.58 -17.14
CA PRO A 48 7.27 -2.53 -17.61
C PRO A 48 7.86 -1.12 -17.60
N GLU A 49 7.07 -0.11 -17.94
CA GLU A 49 7.46 1.31 -17.92
C GLU A 49 7.74 1.78 -16.50
N TRP A 50 6.88 1.39 -15.55
CA TRP A 50 7.09 1.68 -14.14
C TRP A 50 8.37 1.01 -13.63
N MET A 51 8.59 -0.27 -13.96
CA MET A 51 9.80 -1.00 -13.59
C MET A 51 11.07 -0.32 -14.14
N LYS A 52 11.06 0.13 -15.41
CA LYS A 52 12.19 0.85 -16.01
C LYS A 52 12.49 2.15 -15.24
N SER A 53 11.49 2.97 -14.95
CA SER A 53 11.65 4.18 -14.16
C SER A 53 12.13 3.87 -12.73
N MET A 54 11.62 2.80 -12.13
CA MET A 54 12.01 2.40 -10.78
C MET A 54 13.49 2.03 -10.70
N ILE A 55 14.02 1.30 -11.68
CA ILE A 55 15.45 0.96 -11.76
C ILE A 55 16.29 2.25 -11.79
N VAL A 56 15.87 3.24 -12.57
CA VAL A 56 16.57 4.54 -12.64
C VAL A 56 16.53 5.26 -11.29
N VAL A 57 15.35 5.36 -10.67
CA VAL A 57 15.18 6.04 -9.37
C VAL A 57 15.98 5.35 -8.27
N HIS A 58 15.96 4.02 -8.21
CA HIS A 58 16.75 3.28 -7.23
C HIS A 58 18.27 3.42 -7.44
N GLY A 59 18.70 3.64 -8.68
CA GLY A 59 20.10 3.89 -9.04
C GLY A 59 20.61 5.29 -8.70
N ILE A 60 19.73 6.23 -8.31
CA ILE A 60 20.15 7.57 -7.87
C ILE A 60 21.05 7.43 -6.62
N PRO A 61 22.24 8.05 -6.56
CA PRO A 61 23.07 8.06 -5.36
C PRO A 61 22.32 8.59 -4.13
N ASP A 62 22.58 8.01 -2.95
CA ASP A 62 22.00 8.56 -1.72
C ASP A 62 22.55 9.99 -1.49
N GLY A 63 21.67 10.92 -1.16
CA GLY A 63 22.04 12.32 -0.94
C GLY A 63 22.21 13.17 -2.21
N SER A 64 21.83 12.67 -3.39
CA SER A 64 21.77 13.49 -4.61
C SER A 64 20.93 14.75 -4.42
N THR A 65 21.44 15.88 -4.90
CA THR A 65 20.73 17.16 -4.88
C THR A 65 19.67 17.22 -5.99
N ALA A 66 18.70 18.13 -5.87
CA ALA A 66 17.70 18.37 -6.91
C ALA A 66 18.36 18.69 -8.27
N SER A 67 19.39 19.54 -8.27
CA SER A 67 20.12 19.90 -9.49
C SER A 67 20.82 18.69 -10.14
N ALA A 68 21.33 17.74 -9.35
CA ALA A 68 21.91 16.51 -9.90
C ALA A 68 20.86 15.59 -10.54
N ILE A 69 19.66 15.54 -9.98
CA ILE A 69 18.51 14.81 -10.56
C ILE A 69 18.04 15.49 -11.85
N GLU A 70 18.00 16.82 -11.87
CA GLU A 70 17.57 17.63 -13.02
C GLU A 70 18.58 17.64 -14.17
N ALA A 71 19.87 17.42 -13.87
CA ALA A 71 20.94 17.44 -14.87
C ALA A 71 20.81 16.30 -15.91
N ASP A 72 20.16 15.19 -15.56
CA ASP A 72 19.87 14.10 -16.47
C ASP A 72 18.35 14.01 -16.72
N ALA A 73 17.93 14.38 -17.92
CA ALA A 73 16.53 14.35 -18.33
C ALA A 73 15.88 12.97 -18.18
N ARG A 74 16.65 11.88 -18.31
CA ARG A 74 16.16 10.51 -18.11
C ARG A 74 15.86 10.24 -16.64
N VAL A 75 16.74 10.72 -15.75
CA VAL A 75 16.54 10.59 -14.30
C VAL A 75 15.36 11.44 -13.87
N LEU A 76 15.27 12.69 -14.31
CA LEU A 76 14.14 13.56 -14.01
C LEU A 76 12.81 12.96 -14.49
N ALA A 77 12.75 12.43 -15.71
CA ALA A 77 11.55 11.76 -16.24
C ALA A 77 11.15 10.54 -15.40
N ALA A 78 12.12 9.74 -14.94
CA ALA A 78 11.88 8.60 -14.07
C ALA A 78 11.35 9.03 -12.70
N VAL A 79 11.94 10.08 -12.09
CA VAL A 79 11.47 10.67 -10.83
C VAL A 79 10.03 11.16 -10.95
N GLN A 80 9.70 11.84 -12.05
CA GLN A 80 8.33 12.32 -12.32
C GLN A 80 7.35 11.16 -12.46
N ALA A 81 7.69 10.14 -13.25
CA ALA A 81 6.83 8.98 -13.45
C ALA A 81 6.56 8.22 -12.14
N ILE A 82 7.60 7.96 -11.35
CA ILE A 82 7.46 7.30 -10.04
C ILE A 82 6.68 8.18 -9.07
N GLY A 83 7.00 9.47 -9.00
CA GLY A 83 6.34 10.43 -8.13
C GLY A 83 4.83 10.47 -8.37
N VAL A 84 4.37 10.62 -9.61
CA VAL A 84 2.94 10.68 -9.96
C VAL A 84 2.21 9.38 -9.61
N ILE A 85 2.83 8.24 -9.89
CA ILE A 85 2.22 6.93 -9.61
C ILE A 85 2.08 6.70 -8.10
N LEU A 86 3.14 7.00 -7.34
CA LEU A 86 3.12 6.84 -5.88
C LEU A 86 2.29 7.91 -5.18
N GLU A 87 2.13 9.08 -5.79
CA GLU A 87 1.17 10.11 -5.35
C GLU A 87 -0.26 9.58 -5.43
N GLY A 88 -0.64 9.03 -6.60
CA GLY A 88 -1.96 8.42 -6.80
C GLY A 88 -2.20 7.23 -5.86
N LEU A 89 -1.18 6.40 -5.64
CA LEU A 89 -1.26 5.29 -4.68
C LEU A 89 -1.44 5.80 -3.24
N GLY A 90 -0.70 6.83 -2.84
CA GLY A 90 -0.80 7.44 -1.51
C GLY A 90 -2.21 7.99 -1.25
N TYR A 91 -2.77 8.71 -2.22
CA TYR A 91 -4.15 9.18 -2.14
C TYR A 91 -5.15 8.01 -2.08
N SER A 92 -4.94 6.96 -2.87
CA SER A 92 -5.82 5.78 -2.88
C SER A 92 -5.86 5.06 -1.53
N VAL A 93 -4.72 5.04 -0.81
CA VAL A 93 -4.66 4.52 0.56
C VAL A 93 -5.40 5.44 1.53
N TYR A 94 -5.18 6.75 1.45
CA TYR A 94 -5.89 7.74 2.26
C TYR A 94 -7.41 7.64 2.08
N ALA A 95 -7.88 7.48 0.84
CA ALA A 95 -9.28 7.32 0.47
C ALA A 95 -9.87 5.93 0.82
N ARG A 96 -9.08 5.03 1.42
CA ARG A 96 -9.45 3.64 1.77
C ARG A 96 -9.86 2.77 0.58
N ILE A 97 -9.38 3.10 -0.61
CA ILE A 97 -9.56 2.30 -1.82
C ILE A 97 -8.60 1.11 -1.78
N VAL A 98 -7.34 1.36 -1.37
CA VAL A 98 -6.30 0.35 -1.21
C VAL A 98 -5.91 0.27 0.26
N PRO A 99 -5.99 -0.91 0.93
CA PRO A 99 -5.52 -1.05 2.30
C PRO A 99 -4.01 -0.81 2.39
N LEU A 100 -3.58 -0.04 3.40
CA LEU A 100 -2.15 0.23 3.64
C LEU A 100 -1.32 -1.05 3.79
N GLN A 101 -1.90 -2.10 4.38
CA GLN A 101 -1.26 -3.41 4.53
C GLN A 101 -0.84 -4.00 3.18
N VAL A 102 -1.73 -3.98 2.19
CA VAL A 102 -1.45 -4.53 0.86
C VAL A 102 -0.29 -3.78 0.20
N VAL A 103 -0.24 -2.46 0.35
CA VAL A 103 0.89 -1.67 -0.15
C VAL A 103 2.18 -1.98 0.61
N ALA A 104 2.11 -2.13 1.93
CA ALA A 104 3.27 -2.44 2.77
C ALA A 104 3.90 -3.79 2.40
N ASP A 105 3.07 -4.81 2.18
CA ASP A 105 3.51 -6.17 1.87
C ASP A 105 4.09 -6.29 0.46
N LEU A 106 3.54 -5.56 -0.52
CA LEU A 106 3.95 -5.67 -1.93
C LEU A 106 5.02 -4.67 -2.35
N MET A 107 4.93 -3.43 -1.87
CA MET A 107 5.71 -2.31 -2.38
C MET A 107 6.35 -1.47 -1.28
N GLY A 108 6.19 -1.85 -0.01
CA GLY A 108 6.61 -1.02 1.11
C GLY A 108 8.10 -0.68 1.08
N GLY A 109 8.96 -1.63 0.73
CA GLY A 109 10.41 -1.39 0.58
C GLY A 109 10.71 -0.39 -0.54
N THR A 110 10.07 -0.59 -1.70
CA THR A 110 10.19 0.26 -2.88
C THR A 110 9.75 1.70 -2.62
N VAL A 111 8.60 1.90 -1.98
CA VAL A 111 8.08 3.25 -1.67
C VAL A 111 9.04 3.99 -0.73
N ARG A 112 9.53 3.33 0.31
CA ARG A 112 10.49 3.93 1.28
C ARG A 112 11.81 4.29 0.59
N LEU A 113 12.35 3.39 -0.23
CA LEU A 113 13.58 3.63 -0.96
C LEU A 113 13.43 4.78 -1.97
N ALA A 114 12.39 4.74 -2.80
CA ALA A 114 12.10 5.80 -3.75
C ALA A 114 11.94 7.16 -3.06
N TRP A 115 11.21 7.22 -1.93
CA TRP A 115 11.07 8.46 -1.17
C TRP A 115 12.41 8.98 -0.68
N ARG A 116 13.27 8.11 -0.13
CA ARG A 116 14.62 8.49 0.31
C ARG A 116 15.45 9.12 -0.80
N LYS A 117 15.36 8.58 -2.03
CA LYS A 117 16.09 9.08 -3.20
C LYS A 117 15.53 10.41 -3.73
N VAL A 118 14.21 10.54 -3.75
CA VAL A 118 13.49 11.64 -4.42
C VAL A 118 13.25 12.83 -3.50
N ARG A 119 13.28 12.64 -2.17
CA ARG A 119 13.00 13.70 -1.17
C ARG A 119 13.73 15.02 -1.43
N PRO A 120 15.06 15.05 -1.69
CA PRO A 120 15.77 16.32 -1.91
C PRO A 120 15.24 17.12 -3.11
N TYR A 121 14.81 16.44 -4.17
CA TYR A 121 14.17 17.08 -5.33
C TYR A 121 12.81 17.68 -4.96
N VAL A 122 11.98 16.94 -4.25
CA VAL A 122 10.64 17.39 -3.84
C VAL A 122 10.70 18.60 -2.91
N GLU A 123 11.58 18.55 -1.92
CA GLU A 123 11.77 19.66 -0.97
C GLU A 123 12.19 20.94 -1.68
N GLU A 124 13.10 20.83 -2.65
CA GLU A 124 13.56 21.96 -3.44
C GLU A 124 12.48 22.50 -4.38
N GLU A 125 11.71 21.65 -5.07
CA GLU A 125 10.60 22.07 -5.92
C GLU A 125 9.51 22.80 -5.12
N ARG A 126 9.20 22.32 -3.92
CA ARG A 126 8.27 23.01 -3.01
C ARG A 126 8.82 24.35 -2.54
N ARG A 127 10.12 24.43 -2.26
CA ARG A 127 10.80 25.69 -1.91
C ARG A 127 10.74 26.70 -3.06
N ARG A 128 11.00 26.27 -4.30
CA ARG A 128 10.98 27.12 -5.51
C ARG A 128 9.57 27.60 -5.85
N SER A 129 8.58 26.71 -5.78
CA SER A 129 7.18 27.02 -6.12
C SER A 129 6.41 27.71 -4.98
N GLY A 130 6.88 27.62 -3.74
CA GLY A 130 6.15 28.07 -2.56
C GLY A 130 4.95 27.19 -2.19
N SER A 131 4.76 26.05 -2.85
CA SER A 131 3.63 25.15 -2.64
C SER A 131 4.07 23.85 -1.99
N GLN A 132 3.29 23.33 -1.04
CA GLN A 132 3.54 22.02 -0.43
C GLN A 132 2.95 20.84 -1.21
N LYS A 133 2.26 21.10 -2.34
CA LYS A 133 1.45 20.11 -3.05
C LYS A 133 2.23 19.10 -3.86
N THR A 134 3.43 19.44 -4.33
CA THR A 134 4.23 18.53 -5.16
C THR A 134 4.53 17.24 -4.39
N PHE A 135 3.99 16.13 -4.85
CA PHE A 135 4.18 14.78 -4.27
C PHE A 135 3.86 14.69 -2.77
N GLU A 136 2.80 15.38 -2.30
CA GLU A 136 2.40 15.39 -0.88
C GLU A 136 1.90 14.02 -0.41
N TRP A 137 1.13 13.31 -1.23
CA TRP A 137 0.59 11.99 -0.91
C TRP A 137 1.63 10.88 -0.99
N PHE A 138 2.62 11.01 -1.87
CA PHE A 138 3.77 10.11 -1.92
C PHE A 138 4.58 10.21 -0.63
N GLN A 139 4.89 11.43 -0.17
CA GLN A 139 5.51 11.64 1.13
C GLN A 139 4.67 11.06 2.27
N TRP A 140 3.37 11.37 2.28
CA TRP A 140 2.45 10.89 3.30
C TRP A 140 2.43 9.35 3.35
N LEU A 141 2.38 8.69 2.20
CA LEU A 141 2.41 7.23 2.08
C LEU A 141 3.72 6.66 2.65
N ALA A 142 4.87 7.23 2.27
CA ALA A 142 6.16 6.81 2.81
C ALA A 142 6.20 6.94 4.34
N THR A 143 5.67 8.04 4.89
CA THR A 143 5.57 8.28 6.34
C THR A 143 4.61 7.29 7.02
N GLN A 144 3.47 6.98 6.40
CA GLN A 144 2.56 5.96 6.96
C GLN A 144 3.22 4.59 6.97
N LEU A 145 3.94 4.24 5.91
CA LEU A 145 4.68 2.99 5.84
C LEU A 145 5.79 2.93 6.90
N GLU A 146 6.51 4.01 7.18
CA GLU A 146 7.50 4.03 8.28
C GLU A 146 6.85 3.78 9.65
N ARG A 147 5.66 4.33 9.89
CA ARG A 147 4.91 4.11 11.15
C ARG A 147 4.25 2.73 11.21
N TYR A 148 3.90 2.18 10.05
CA TYR A 148 3.20 0.91 9.93
C TYR A 148 4.20 -0.25 10.01
N SER A 149 4.19 -0.95 11.16
CA SER A 149 5.04 -2.13 11.41
C SER A 149 4.22 -3.31 11.94
N PRO A 150 3.42 -4.00 11.12
CA PRO A 150 2.58 -5.09 11.61
C PRO A 150 3.09 -6.48 11.21
N GLY A 151 4.20 -6.55 10.48
CA GLY A 151 4.77 -7.80 9.98
C GLY A 151 5.96 -8.26 10.80
N LYS A 152 6.31 -9.55 10.66
CA LYS A 152 7.60 -10.06 11.11
C LYS A 152 8.77 -9.53 10.25
N THR A 153 8.49 -8.82 9.16
CA THR A 153 9.48 -8.29 8.23
C THR A 153 9.55 -6.77 8.29
N ASN A 154 10.74 -6.23 8.06
CA ASN A 154 11.00 -4.80 7.95
C ASN A 154 12.27 -4.58 7.09
N LEU A 155 12.86 -3.38 7.13
CA LEU A 155 14.08 -3.08 6.37
C LEU A 155 15.32 -3.85 6.86
N GLU A 156 15.30 -4.37 8.09
CA GLU A 156 16.41 -5.11 8.72
C GLU A 156 16.18 -6.62 8.72
N MET A 157 14.91 -7.06 8.86
CA MET A 157 14.51 -8.47 8.91
C MET A 157 13.71 -8.83 7.66
N GLY A 158 14.32 -9.64 6.79
CA GLY A 158 13.70 -10.12 5.56
C GLY A 158 12.79 -11.33 5.76
N ALA A 159 11.92 -11.58 4.77
CA ALA A 159 10.99 -12.71 4.79
C ALA A 159 11.70 -14.07 4.94
N HIS A 160 12.88 -14.23 4.34
CA HIS A 160 13.69 -15.44 4.40
C HIS A 160 14.12 -15.83 5.84
N GLN A 161 14.17 -14.87 6.77
CA GLN A 161 14.43 -15.12 8.20
C GLN A 161 13.11 -15.18 8.98
N ALA A 162 12.25 -14.18 8.80
CA ALA A 162 10.99 -14.03 9.52
C ALA A 162 10.02 -15.23 9.36
N TYR A 163 10.10 -15.92 8.22
CA TYR A 163 9.22 -17.03 7.85
C TYR A 163 9.99 -18.31 7.51
N GLN A 164 11.20 -18.47 8.05
CA GLN A 164 12.02 -19.68 7.81
C GLN A 164 11.30 -21.00 8.17
N ASP A 165 10.38 -20.95 9.13
CA ASP A 165 9.63 -22.10 9.65
C ASP A 165 8.22 -22.25 9.04
N TRP A 166 7.89 -21.48 7.98
CA TRP A 166 6.56 -21.50 7.38
C TRP A 166 6.25 -22.82 6.68
N LYS A 167 5.02 -23.31 6.84
CA LYS A 167 4.51 -24.54 6.20
C LYS A 167 3.30 -24.18 5.30
N PRO A 168 3.21 -24.76 4.08
CA PRO A 168 2.10 -24.53 3.14
C PRO A 168 0.71 -24.84 3.66
#